data_AF-A0ABD3DVS3-F1
#
_entry.id   AF-A0ABD3DVS3-F1
#
_cell.length_a   1.000
_cell.length_b   1.000
_cell.length_c   1.000
_cell.angle_alpha   90.00
_cell.angle_beta   90.00
_cell.angle_gamma   90.00
#
_symmetry.space_group_name_H-M   'P 1'
#
loop_
_entity.id
_entity.type
_entity.pdbx_description
1 polymer ?
#
loop_
_entity_poly.entity_id
_entity_poly.type
_entity_poly.pdbx_seq_one_letter_code
_entity_poly.pdbx_strand_id
1 'polypeptide(L)'
;MSLTEVSFTSTSLVSLSFGGCRAMTSLDLDCPHLNHISLDGCDHLERANFSPVGLRSINLGICPKLNVLHLKAPEMVSLELKGCGLLSEAIIDCPLLISVDASFCSQLKGDCLSAMT
;
A
#
# COMPACT_ATOMS: atom_id res chain seq x y z
N MET A 1 1.71 -23.85 5.12
CA MET A 1 0.50 -23.02 4.93
C MET A 1 0.96 -21.68 4.42
N SER A 2 0.76 -21.38 3.12
CA SER A 2 1.06 -20.03 2.60
C SER A 2 -0.14 -19.15 2.84
N LEU A 3 0.06 -18.02 3.52
CA LEU A 3 -0.89 -16.91 3.54
C LEU A 3 -0.75 -16.20 2.21
N THR A 4 -1.60 -16.53 1.25
CA THR A 4 -1.69 -15.85 -0.05
C THR A 4 -2.53 -14.59 0.03
N GLU A 5 -3.60 -14.62 0.82
CA GLU A 5 -4.49 -13.47 0.98
C GLU A 5 -4.64 -13.17 2.47
N VAL A 6 -4.45 -11.90 2.81
CA VAL A 6 -4.50 -11.42 4.18
C VAL A 6 -5.48 -10.26 4.22
N SER A 7 -6.55 -10.41 5.00
CA SER A 7 -7.46 -9.31 5.32
C SER A 7 -7.49 -9.09 6.83
N PHE A 8 -7.29 -7.84 7.25
CA PHE A 8 -7.41 -7.44 8.65
C PHE A 8 -8.29 -6.21 8.77
N THR A 9 -9.29 -6.31 9.65
CA THR A 9 -10.17 -5.20 10.01
C THR A 9 -10.08 -4.98 11.51
N SER A 10 -9.71 -3.77 11.92
CA SER A 10 -9.62 -3.44 13.33
C SER A 10 -9.72 -1.95 13.59
N THR A 11 -10.55 -1.59 14.57
CA THR A 11 -10.75 -0.19 14.99
C THR A 11 -9.80 0.24 16.10
N SER A 12 -8.90 -0.63 16.57
CA SER A 12 -8.00 -0.32 17.69
C SER A 12 -6.53 -0.58 17.38
N LEU A 13 -6.24 -1.08 16.18
CA LEU A 13 -4.91 -1.55 15.82
C LEU A 13 -4.04 -0.36 15.40
N VAL A 14 -2.93 -0.18 16.10
CA VAL A 14 -2.02 0.97 15.92
C VAL A 14 -0.80 0.62 15.08
N SER A 15 -0.33 -0.63 15.16
CA SER A 15 0.86 -1.11 14.45
C SER A 15 0.67 -2.54 13.96
N LEU A 16 1.06 -2.80 12.70
CA LEU A 16 0.98 -4.11 12.07
C LEU A 16 2.31 -4.45 11.38
N SER A 17 2.74 -5.71 11.41
CA SER A 17 3.94 -6.15 10.70
C SER A 17 3.70 -7.49 10.05
N PHE A 18 4.03 -7.57 8.76
CA PHE A 18 3.99 -8.78 7.94
C PHE A 18 5.39 -9.29 7.60
N GLY A 19 6.34 -9.09 8.53
CA GLY A 19 7.72 -9.52 8.37
C GLY A 19 7.84 -10.99 7.96
N GLY A 20 8.39 -11.24 6.76
CA GLY A 20 8.63 -12.60 6.25
C GLY A 20 7.45 -13.25 5.50
N CYS A 21 6.37 -12.52 5.23
CA CYS A 21 5.23 -12.99 4.44
C CYS A 21 5.52 -13.06 2.92
N ARG A 22 6.48 -13.90 2.52
CA ARG A 22 6.92 -14.05 1.12
C ARG A 22 5.90 -14.67 0.18
N ALA A 23 4.86 -15.30 0.71
CA ALA A 23 3.82 -15.94 -0.10
C ALA A 23 2.57 -15.08 -0.28
N MET A 24 2.53 -13.89 0.34
CA MET A 24 1.37 -13.01 0.31
C MET A 24 1.26 -12.33 -1.05
N THR A 25 0.12 -12.54 -1.71
CA THR A 25 -0.22 -11.98 -3.01
C THR A 25 -1.29 -10.89 -2.90
N SER A 26 -2.15 -10.93 -1.87
CA SER A 26 -3.17 -9.92 -1.62
C SER A 26 -3.18 -9.47 -0.17
N LEU A 27 -3.26 -8.17 0.05
CA LEU A 27 -3.38 -7.55 1.37
C LEU A 27 -4.57 -6.59 1.38
N ASP A 28 -5.48 -6.74 2.34
CA ASP A 28 -6.60 -5.83 2.57
C ASP A 28 -6.62 -5.38 4.04
N LEU A 29 -6.52 -4.06 4.27
CA LEU A 29 -6.51 -3.47 5.59
C LEU A 29 -7.57 -2.38 5.73
N ASP A 30 -8.47 -2.59 6.69
CA ASP A 30 -9.42 -1.60 7.16
C ASP A 30 -9.14 -1.33 8.64
N CYS A 31 -8.25 -0.37 8.89
CA CYS A 31 -7.79 -0.03 10.23
C CYS A 31 -7.60 1.48 10.37
N PRO A 32 -8.64 2.26 10.72
CA PRO A 32 -8.58 3.72 10.73
C PRO A 32 -7.59 4.31 11.74
N HIS A 33 -7.16 3.54 12.74
CA HIS A 33 -6.18 3.96 13.75
C HIS A 33 -4.77 3.39 13.52
N LEU A 34 -4.56 2.67 12.41
CA LEU A 34 -3.28 2.07 12.07
C LEU A 34 -2.28 3.14 11.64
N ASN A 35 -1.29 3.42 12.48
CA ASN A 35 -0.27 4.44 12.26
C ASN A 35 1.02 3.89 11.66
N HIS A 36 1.29 2.59 11.88
CA HIS A 36 2.51 1.96 11.40
C HIS A 36 2.23 0.61 10.76
N ILE A 37 2.83 0.39 9.58
CA ILE A 37 2.83 -0.91 8.91
C ILE A 37 4.24 -1.24 8.41
N SER A 38 4.68 -2.47 8.65
CA SER A 38 5.90 -3.03 8.05
C SER A 38 5.51 -4.19 7.14
N LEU A 39 5.96 -4.12 5.88
CA LEU A 39 5.74 -5.14 4.85
C LEU A 39 7.04 -5.88 4.51
N ASP A 40 8.00 -5.91 5.43
CA ASP A 40 9.34 -6.41 5.16
C ASP A 40 9.34 -7.86 4.66
N GLY A 41 9.83 -8.06 3.43
CA GLY A 41 9.86 -9.38 2.79
C GLY A 41 8.55 -9.80 2.11
N CYS A 42 7.63 -8.88 1.84
CA CYS A 42 6.43 -9.11 1.03
C CYS A 42 6.70 -8.91 -0.48
N ASP A 43 7.71 -9.62 -1.01
CA ASP A 43 8.18 -9.47 -2.39
C ASP A 43 7.22 -10.04 -3.46
N HIS A 44 6.24 -10.84 -3.04
CA HIS A 44 5.22 -11.45 -3.89
C HIS A 44 3.87 -10.73 -3.89
N LEU A 45 3.76 -9.59 -3.21
CA LEU A 45 2.50 -8.85 -3.11
C LEU A 45 2.09 -8.31 -4.48
N GLU A 46 0.92 -8.70 -4.96
CA GLU A 46 0.36 -8.29 -6.26
C GLU A 46 -0.74 -7.25 -6.09
N ARG A 47 -1.51 -7.33 -5.01
CA ARG A 47 -2.62 -6.42 -4.71
C ARG A 47 -2.54 -5.93 -3.28
N ALA A 48 -2.68 -4.62 -3.10
CA ALA A 48 -2.73 -4.01 -1.78
C ALA A 48 -3.92 -3.04 -1.71
N ASN A 49 -4.80 -3.26 -0.75
CA ASN A 49 -5.94 -2.42 -0.44
C ASN A 49 -5.83 -1.92 1.00
N PHE A 50 -5.88 -0.62 1.17
CA PHE A 50 -5.82 0.05 2.47
C PHE A 50 -6.99 1.02 2.53
N SER A 51 -8.10 0.64 3.17
CA SER A 51 -9.29 1.48 3.17
C SER A 51 -10.24 1.19 4.32
N PRO A 52 -10.49 2.17 5.21
CA PRO A 52 -9.65 3.31 5.59
C PRO A 52 -8.47 2.93 6.51
N VAL A 53 -7.32 3.60 6.36
CA VAL A 53 -6.18 3.47 7.28
C VAL A 53 -5.67 4.80 7.83
N GLY A 54 -5.20 4.80 9.08
CA GLY A 54 -4.62 5.99 9.76
C GLY A 54 -3.14 6.23 9.47
N LEU A 55 -2.61 5.68 8.38
CA LEU A 55 -1.17 5.66 8.11
C LEU A 55 -0.70 7.05 7.66
N ARG A 56 0.39 7.54 8.25
CA ARG A 56 1.04 8.80 7.82
C ARG A 56 2.06 8.60 6.72
N SER A 57 2.71 7.44 6.71
CA SER A 57 3.69 7.05 5.71
C SER A 57 3.63 5.57 5.45
N ILE A 58 3.76 5.16 4.19
CA ILE A 58 3.87 3.75 3.81
C ILE A 58 4.97 3.56 2.76
N ASN A 59 5.72 2.46 2.91
CA ASN A 59 6.70 2.03 1.93
C ASN A 59 6.27 0.71 1.29
N LEU A 60 5.97 0.77 0.00
CA LEU A 60 5.59 -0.35 -0.85
C LEU A 60 6.66 -0.66 -1.90
N GLY A 61 7.79 0.06 -1.91
CA GLY A 61 8.86 -0.15 -2.88
C GLY A 61 9.55 -1.51 -2.77
N ILE A 62 9.36 -2.22 -1.66
CA ILE A 62 9.80 -3.59 -1.45
C ILE A 62 8.91 -4.65 -2.13
N CYS A 63 7.81 -4.23 -2.76
CA CYS A 63 6.83 -5.10 -3.44
C CYS A 63 6.93 -4.93 -4.97
N PRO A 64 7.92 -5.55 -5.65
CA PRO A 64 8.15 -5.36 -7.09
C PRO A 64 7.04 -5.98 -7.96
N LYS A 65 6.27 -6.92 -7.41
CA LYS A 65 5.13 -7.57 -8.08
C LYS A 65 3.81 -6.83 -7.92
N LEU A 66 3.79 -5.72 -7.19
CA LEU A 66 2.57 -4.97 -6.94
C LEU A 66 2.01 -4.43 -8.25
N ASN A 67 0.78 -4.82 -8.56
CA ASN A 67 0.08 -4.50 -9.79
C ASN A 67 -1.11 -3.56 -9.54
N VAL A 68 -1.84 -3.79 -8.43
CA VAL A 68 -2.99 -2.98 -8.02
C VAL A 68 -2.79 -2.43 -6.62
N LEU A 69 -2.91 -1.11 -6.47
CA LEU A 69 -2.84 -0.42 -5.18
C LEU A 69 -4.08 0.45 -4.98
N HIS A 70 -4.86 0.17 -3.93
CA HIS A 70 -5.87 1.09 -3.42
C HIS A 70 -5.44 1.59 -2.05
N LEU A 71 -5.37 2.90 -1.89
CA LEU A 71 -4.85 3.54 -0.69
C LEU A 71 -5.74 4.71 -0.30
N LYS A 72 -6.53 4.53 0.75
CA LYS A 72 -7.40 5.54 1.34
C LYS A 72 -6.93 5.83 2.76
N ALA A 73 -6.17 6.89 2.89
CA ALA A 73 -5.53 7.27 4.14
C ALA A 73 -5.64 8.79 4.36
N PRO A 74 -6.61 9.25 5.17
CA PRO A 74 -6.86 10.68 5.36
C PRO A 74 -5.69 11.41 6.04
N GLU A 75 -4.86 10.70 6.82
CA GLU A 75 -3.69 11.25 7.50
C GLU A 75 -2.36 11.05 6.74
N MET A 76 -2.39 10.47 5.53
CA MET A 76 -1.15 10.14 4.83
C MET A 76 -0.46 11.36 4.24
N VAL A 77 0.84 11.45 4.49
CA VAL A 77 1.71 12.55 4.07
C VAL A 77 2.76 12.08 3.06
N SER A 78 3.22 10.83 3.17
CA SER A 78 4.28 10.28 2.31
C SER A 78 3.96 8.88 1.81
N LEU A 79 4.14 8.64 0.52
CA LEU A 79 3.94 7.36 -0.13
C LEU A 79 5.17 6.99 -0.97
N GLU A 80 5.80 5.86 -0.66
CA GLU A 80 6.92 5.32 -1.44
C GLU A 80 6.49 4.08 -2.22
N LEU A 81 6.53 4.16 -3.55
CA LEU A 81 6.22 3.10 -4.52
C LEU A 81 7.43 2.72 -5.37
N LYS A 82 8.63 3.12 -4.94
CA LYS A 82 9.85 2.98 -5.71
C LYS A 82 10.13 1.52 -6.05
N GLY A 83 10.16 1.18 -7.33
CA GLY A 83 10.44 -0.18 -7.78
C GLY A 83 9.20 -1.07 -7.95
N CYS A 84 7.99 -0.53 -7.78
CA CYS A 84 6.75 -1.19 -8.19
C CYS A 84 6.57 -1.14 -9.72
N GLY A 85 7.49 -1.78 -10.46
CA GLY A 85 7.55 -1.71 -11.93
C GLY A 85 6.35 -2.34 -12.64
N LEU A 86 5.61 -3.22 -11.96
CA LEU A 86 4.41 -3.88 -12.46
C LEU A 86 3.11 -3.16 -12.11
N LEU A 87 3.19 -2.04 -11.38
CA LEU A 87 2.01 -1.30 -10.93
C LEU A 87 1.28 -0.72 -12.14
N SER A 88 0.10 -1.26 -12.43
CA SER A 88 -0.75 -0.79 -13.54
C SER A 88 -1.89 0.09 -13.07
N GLU A 89 -2.39 -0.14 -11.86
CA GLU A 89 -3.50 0.59 -11.26
C GLU A 89 -3.14 1.04 -9.85
N ALA A 90 -3.23 2.35 -9.61
CA ALA A 90 -3.02 2.93 -8.29
C ALA A 90 -4.11 3.98 -8.03
N ILE A 91 -5.01 3.70 -7.09
CA ILE A 91 -6.03 4.63 -6.61
C ILE A 91 -5.60 5.13 -5.24
N ILE A 92 -5.25 6.41 -5.16
CA ILE A 92 -4.74 7.04 -3.94
C ILE A 92 -5.69 8.16 -3.52
N ASP A 93 -6.46 7.91 -2.47
CA ASP A 93 -7.40 8.84 -1.83
C ASP A 93 -6.80 9.32 -0.49
N CYS A 94 -5.85 10.26 -0.60
CA CYS A 94 -5.10 10.80 0.52
C CYS A 94 -5.03 12.34 0.40
N PRO A 95 -5.96 13.09 1.03
CA PRO A 95 -6.03 14.55 0.88
C PRO A 95 -4.84 15.30 1.50
N LEU A 96 -4.09 14.67 2.41
CA LEU A 96 -2.92 15.26 3.06
C LEU A 96 -1.59 14.83 2.43
N LEU A 97 -1.62 14.13 1.29
CA LEU A 97 -0.43 13.57 0.67
C LEU A 97 0.44 14.67 0.06
N ILE A 98 1.65 14.83 0.58
CA ILE A 98 2.61 15.85 0.16
C ILE A 98 3.66 15.25 -0.78
N SER A 99 4.07 14.01 -0.52
CA SER A 99 5.16 13.35 -1.23
C SER A 99 4.73 11.98 -1.75
N VAL A 100 4.92 11.77 -3.04
CA VAL A 100 4.73 10.47 -3.69
C VAL A 100 5.97 10.16 -4.50
N ASP A 101 6.68 9.09 -4.14
CA ASP A 101 7.79 8.57 -4.92
C ASP A 101 7.34 7.32 -5.69
N ALA A 102 6.88 7.52 -6.93
CA ALA A 102 6.58 6.45 -7.88
C ALA A 102 7.70 6.24 -8.90
N SER A 103 8.94 6.57 -8.53
CA SER A 103 10.10 6.35 -9.40
C SER A 103 10.20 4.88 -9.77
N PHE A 104 10.41 4.60 -11.05
CA PHE A 104 10.49 3.23 -11.61
C PHE A 104 9.16 2.45 -11.67
N CYS A 105 8.01 3.12 -11.54
CA CYS A 105 6.71 2.53 -11.90
C CYS A 105 6.47 2.65 -13.42
N SER A 106 7.19 1.85 -14.22
CA SER A 106 7.17 1.95 -15.69
C SER A 106 5.82 1.67 -16.34
N GLN A 107 4.95 0.92 -15.65
CA GLN A 107 3.63 0.51 -16.14
C GLN A 107 2.50 1.43 -15.67
N LEU A 108 2.78 2.36 -14.75
CA LEU A 108 1.78 3.27 -14.24
C LEU A 108 1.49 4.33 -15.30
N LYS A 109 0.45 4.11 -16.10
CA LYS A 109 -0.02 5.12 -17.06
C LYS A 109 -0.48 6.34 -16.26
N GLY A 110 0.03 7.50 -16.63
CA GLY A 110 -0.12 8.77 -15.89
C GLY A 110 -1.55 9.27 -15.62
N ASP A 111 -2.58 8.56 -16.07
CA ASP A 111 -3.99 8.85 -15.78
C ASP A 111 -4.49 8.27 -14.45
N CYS A 112 -3.76 7.33 -13.83
CA CYS A 112 -4.20 6.70 -12.57
C CYS A 112 -3.94 7.58 -11.32
N LEU A 113 -3.06 8.59 -11.43
CA LEU A 113 -2.79 9.56 -10.36
C LEU A 113 -3.84 10.66 -10.34
N SER A 114 -5.12 10.32 -10.48
CA SER A 114 -6.20 11.25 -10.16
C SER A 114 -6.21 11.45 -8.64
N ALA A 115 -5.28 12.27 -8.16
CA ALA A 115 -5.48 13.07 -6.97
C ALA A 115 -6.73 13.90 -7.27
N MET A 116 -7.89 13.36 -6.87
CA MET A 116 -9.11 14.13 -6.92
C MET A 116 -8.92 15.26 -5.90
N THR A 117 -8.56 16.41 -6.47
CA THR A 117 -8.69 17.75 -5.88
C THR A 117 -10.02 17.95 -5.21
#